data_AF-A0A7X6A296-F1
#
_entry.id   AF-A0A7X6A296-F1
#
_cell.length_a   1.000
_cell.length_b   1.000
_cell.length_c   1.000
_cell.angle_alpha   90.00
_cell.angle_beta   90.00
_cell.angle_gamma   90.00
#
_symmetry.space_group_name_H-M   'P 1'
#
loop_
_entity.id
_entity.type
_entity.pdbx_description
1 polymer ?
#
loop_
_entity_poly.entity_id
_entity_poly.type
_entity_poly.pdbx_seq_one_letter_code
_entity_poly.pdbx_strand_id
1 'polypeptide(L)'
;MGDWFRGSAGGPGLKLSNGATGVFLDVLAPAACELAETDFERGFALLLCNSRIGLGNDGFDLDELPWSTNWQEERAFLLRVIELARSRFGWELLSYEPPKVDVYLAEYERLVRDFRPPADPVELPRMWDPDPVEAAFVRCPRHGLFVGDYVDCRLCL
;
A
#
# COMPACT_ATOMS: atom_id res chain seq x y z
N MET A 1 -19.29 -5.67 -4.48
CA MET A 1 -17.98 -6.35 -4.37
C MET A 1 -16.93 -5.27 -4.33
N GLY A 2 -15.97 -5.36 -3.42
CA GLY A 2 -15.02 -4.27 -3.15
C GLY A 2 -14.16 -4.54 -1.93
N ASP A 3 -13.11 -3.74 -1.79
CA ASP A 3 -12.10 -3.84 -0.75
C ASP A 3 -12.29 -2.74 0.29
N TRP A 4 -11.69 -2.95 1.45
CA TRP A 4 -11.68 -1.99 2.55
C TRP A 4 -10.25 -1.65 2.93
N PHE A 5 -10.05 -0.37 3.22
CA PHE A 5 -8.85 0.16 3.86
C PHE A 5 -9.29 0.90 5.12
N ARG A 6 -8.98 0.38 6.30
CA ARG A 6 -9.47 0.95 7.57
C ARG A 6 -8.34 1.11 8.58
N GLY A 7 -8.65 1.73 9.72
CA GLY A 7 -7.77 1.66 10.88
C GLY A 7 -7.77 0.28 11.54
N SER A 8 -8.94 -0.37 11.60
CA SER A 8 -9.10 -1.69 12.21
C SER A 8 -10.36 -2.40 11.71
N ALA A 9 -10.42 -3.71 11.96
CA ALA A 9 -11.54 -4.55 11.58
C ALA A 9 -12.88 -4.01 12.12
N GLY A 10 -13.82 -3.71 11.21
CA GLY A 10 -15.15 -3.18 11.55
C GLY A 10 -15.18 -1.68 11.89
N GLY A 11 -14.03 -1.00 11.90
CA GLY A 11 -13.92 0.44 12.07
C GLY A 11 -14.31 1.25 10.82
N PRO A 12 -14.32 2.59 10.91
CA PRO A 12 -14.49 3.44 9.75
C PRO A 12 -13.32 3.24 8.77
N GLY A 13 -13.61 3.35 7.48
CA GLY A 13 -12.56 3.34 6.47
C GLY A 13 -13.05 3.58 5.06
N LEU A 14 -12.10 3.50 4.13
CA LEU A 14 -12.29 3.73 2.72
C LEU A 14 -12.75 2.42 2.06
N LYS A 15 -13.99 2.42 1.56
CA LYS A 15 -14.52 1.32 0.74
C LYS A 15 -14.36 1.62 -0.73
N LEU A 16 -13.66 0.76 -1.45
CA LEU A 16 -13.46 0.89 -2.90
C LEU A 16 -14.09 -0.31 -3.62
N SER A 17 -14.55 -0.13 -4.85
CA SER A 17 -14.81 -1.27 -5.74
C SER A 17 -13.48 -1.88 -6.18
N ASN A 18 -13.45 -3.15 -6.59
CA ASN A 18 -12.20 -3.80 -7.02
C ASN A 18 -11.43 -2.98 -8.08
N GLY A 19 -12.16 -2.35 -9.02
CA GLY A 19 -11.55 -1.47 -10.02
C GLY A 19 -10.96 -0.19 -9.41
N ALA A 20 -11.68 0.44 -8.47
CA ALA A 20 -11.16 1.61 -7.75
C ALA A 20 -9.98 1.24 -6.82
N THR A 21 -9.98 0.05 -6.22
CA THR A 21 -8.84 -0.51 -5.48
C THR A 21 -7.63 -0.63 -6.39
N GLY A 22 -7.83 -1.16 -7.60
CA GLY A 22 -6.81 -1.24 -8.64
C GLY A 22 -6.14 0.12 -8.89
N VAL A 23 -6.96 1.14 -9.20
CA VAL A 23 -6.52 2.52 -9.45
C VAL A 23 -5.80 3.12 -8.23
N PHE A 24 -6.36 2.94 -7.05
CA PHE A 24 -5.80 3.50 -5.81
C PHE A 24 -4.39 2.97 -5.52
N LEU A 25 -4.22 1.65 -5.64
CA LEU A 25 -2.93 1.00 -5.42
C LEU A 25 -1.94 1.23 -6.57
N ASP A 26 -2.40 1.32 -7.82
CA ASP A 26 -1.55 1.66 -8.97
C ASP A 26 -0.91 3.06 -8.80
N VAL A 27 -1.58 3.98 -8.10
CA VAL A 27 -1.07 5.32 -7.80
C VAL A 27 -0.18 5.37 -6.55
N LEU A 28 -0.45 4.56 -5.53
CA LEU A 28 0.38 4.51 -4.32
C LEU A 28 1.70 3.73 -4.51
N ALA A 29 1.67 2.64 -5.27
CA ALA A 29 2.82 1.73 -5.37
C ALA A 29 4.11 2.38 -5.91
N PRO A 30 4.09 3.24 -6.96
CA PRO A 30 5.29 3.94 -7.42
C PRO A 30 5.90 4.84 -6.33
N ALA A 31 5.06 5.61 -5.64
CA ALA A 31 5.50 6.49 -4.56
C ALA A 31 6.09 5.71 -3.37
N ALA A 32 5.49 4.59 -3.00
CA ALA A 32 6.00 3.73 -1.94
C ALA A 32 7.34 3.08 -2.31
N CYS A 33 7.46 2.56 -3.54
CA CYS A 33 8.70 1.95 -4.03
C CYS A 33 9.85 2.97 -4.15
N GLU A 34 9.55 4.24 -4.45
CA GLU A 34 10.56 5.31 -4.49
C GLU A 34 11.09 5.63 -3.09
N LEU A 35 10.22 5.71 -2.10
CA LEU A 35 10.57 6.18 -0.75
C LEU A 35 11.08 5.09 0.20
N ALA A 36 10.90 3.81 -0.14
CA ALA A 36 11.14 2.72 0.79
C ALA A 36 12.64 2.42 1.00
N GLU A 37 13.11 2.56 2.24
CA GLU A 37 14.49 2.27 2.63
C GLU A 37 14.56 1.17 3.71
N THR A 38 13.69 1.24 4.72
CA THR A 38 13.65 0.28 5.84
C THR A 38 12.82 -0.97 5.53
N ASP A 39 12.97 -2.03 6.34
CA ASP A 39 12.22 -3.28 6.15
C ASP A 39 10.70 -3.06 6.21
N PHE A 40 10.23 -2.21 7.13
CA PHE A 40 8.82 -1.83 7.19
C PHE A 40 8.36 -1.16 5.89
N GLU A 41 9.11 -0.16 5.43
CA GLU A 41 8.75 0.62 4.25
C GLU A 41 8.78 -0.24 2.98
N ARG A 42 9.77 -1.12 2.85
CA ARG A 42 9.90 -2.07 1.75
C ARG A 42 8.77 -3.09 1.78
N GLY A 43 8.42 -3.63 2.95
CA GLY A 43 7.27 -4.52 3.12
C GLY A 43 5.95 -3.85 2.76
N PHE A 44 5.74 -2.58 3.14
CA PHE A 44 4.55 -1.83 2.77
C PHE A 44 4.47 -1.57 1.26
N ALA A 45 5.58 -1.17 0.65
CA ALA A 45 5.66 -1.02 -0.80
C ALA A 45 5.36 -2.34 -1.53
N LEU A 46 5.92 -3.45 -1.05
CA LEU A 46 5.66 -4.79 -1.58
C LEU A 46 4.18 -5.20 -1.41
N LEU A 47 3.57 -4.92 -0.26
CA LEU A 47 2.13 -5.14 -0.02
C LEU A 47 1.28 -4.44 -1.09
N LEU A 48 1.55 -3.17 -1.38
CA LEU A 48 0.83 -2.42 -2.42
C LEU A 48 1.02 -3.04 -3.82
N CYS A 49 2.23 -3.56 -4.11
CA CYS A 49 2.53 -4.27 -5.35
C CYS A 49 1.82 -5.64 -5.44
N ASN A 50 1.72 -6.36 -4.32
CA ASN A 50 1.15 -7.70 -4.20
C ASN A 50 -0.38 -7.74 -4.27
N SER A 51 -1.07 -6.68 -3.88
CA SER A 51 -2.55 -6.57 -3.84
C SER A 51 -3.22 -6.61 -5.23
N ARG A 52 -3.14 -7.77 -5.90
CA ARG A 52 -3.82 -8.15 -7.15
C ARG A 52 -4.29 -9.61 -7.15
N ILE A 53 -4.48 -10.21 -5.98
CA ILE A 53 -4.85 -11.64 -5.88
C ILE A 53 -6.30 -11.86 -6.39
N GLY A 54 -7.06 -10.78 -6.57
CA GLY A 54 -8.40 -10.80 -7.14
C GLY A 54 -9.47 -11.20 -6.11
N LEU A 55 -10.73 -10.92 -6.42
CA LEU A 55 -11.94 -11.28 -5.65
C LEU A 55 -12.24 -10.49 -4.35
N GLY A 56 -11.63 -9.32 -4.15
CA GLY A 56 -11.95 -8.45 -3.00
C GLY A 56 -11.10 -8.76 -1.75
N ASN A 57 -9.84 -9.11 -1.97
CA ASN A 57 -8.85 -9.40 -0.93
C ASN A 57 -7.58 -8.54 -1.12
N ASP A 58 -7.71 -7.38 -1.79
CA ASP A 58 -6.60 -6.47 -2.08
C ASP A 58 -6.52 -5.33 -1.04
N GLY A 59 -7.59 -5.14 -0.27
CA GLY A 59 -7.63 -4.23 0.89
C GLY A 59 -6.93 -4.81 2.11
N PHE A 60 -6.56 -3.93 3.02
CA PHE A 60 -5.94 -4.25 4.32
C PHE A 60 -6.30 -3.15 5.33
N ASP A 61 -6.36 -3.52 6.59
CA ASP A 61 -6.54 -2.59 7.69
C ASP A 61 -5.16 -2.19 8.26
N LEU A 62 -5.04 -0.96 8.77
CA LEU A 62 -3.76 -0.44 9.27
C LEU A 62 -3.27 -1.23 10.48
N ASP A 63 -4.17 -1.71 11.34
CA ASP A 63 -3.80 -2.60 12.45
C ASP A 63 -3.31 -3.98 12.01
N GLU A 64 -3.38 -4.32 10.72
CA GLU A 64 -2.77 -5.53 10.18
C GLU A 64 -1.30 -5.29 9.82
N LEU A 65 -0.76 -4.07 9.85
CA LEU A 65 0.66 -3.83 9.55
C LEU A 65 1.56 -4.15 10.77
N PRO A 66 2.80 -4.63 10.57
CA PRO A 66 3.79 -4.89 11.63
C PRO A 66 4.39 -3.59 12.19
N TRP A 67 3.56 -2.78 12.83
CA TRP A 67 4.04 -1.57 13.48
C TRP A 67 5.09 -1.90 14.54
N SER A 68 6.22 -1.22 14.49
CA SER A 68 7.27 -1.38 15.49
C SER A 68 7.09 -0.39 16.64
N THR A 69 8.05 -0.37 17.57
CA THR A 69 8.11 0.69 18.60
C THR A 69 8.33 2.08 18.01
N ASN A 70 8.73 2.19 16.74
CA ASN A 70 8.93 3.42 15.96
C ASN A 70 7.74 3.70 15.02
N TRP A 71 6.53 3.31 15.41
CA TRP A 71 5.34 3.45 14.57
C TRP A 71 5.04 4.88 14.14
N GLN A 72 5.55 5.89 14.85
CA GLN A 72 5.40 7.29 14.47
C GLN A 72 6.14 7.59 13.16
N GLU A 73 7.36 7.08 13.01
CA GLU A 73 8.19 7.18 11.81
C GLU A 73 7.57 6.38 10.65
N GLU A 74 7.12 5.17 10.93
CA GLU A 74 6.41 4.31 9.96
C GLU A 74 5.12 4.97 9.45
N ARG A 75 4.36 5.63 10.33
CA ARG A 75 3.14 6.34 9.96
C ARG A 75 3.49 7.61 9.18
N ALA A 76 4.57 8.28 9.54
CA ALA A 76 5.09 9.41 8.78
C ALA A 76 5.48 8.98 7.36
N PHE A 77 6.06 7.79 7.19
CA PHE A 77 6.32 7.22 5.88
C PHE A 77 5.04 7.03 5.06
N LEU A 78 3.99 6.38 5.60
CA LEU A 78 2.71 6.24 4.89
C LEU A 78 2.15 7.61 4.44
N LEU A 79 2.27 8.64 5.28
CA LEU A 79 1.85 10.00 4.91
C LEU A 79 2.71 10.61 3.80
N ARG A 80 4.03 10.40 3.80
CA ARG A 80 4.92 10.84 2.70
C ARG A 80 4.60 10.14 1.40
N VAL A 81 4.27 8.84 1.43
CA VAL A 81 3.81 8.08 0.25
C VAL A 81 2.55 8.72 -0.34
N ILE A 82 1.57 9.03 0.50
CA ILE A 82 0.32 9.65 0.05
C ILE A 82 0.58 11.05 -0.53
N GLU A 83 1.41 11.86 0.13
CA GLU A 83 1.77 13.19 -0.36
C GLU A 83 2.47 13.14 -1.72
N LEU A 84 3.43 12.22 -1.89
CA LEU A 84 4.13 12.02 -3.15
C LEU A 84 3.19 11.53 -4.25
N ALA A 85 2.30 10.58 -3.95
CA ALA A 85 1.27 10.11 -4.88
C ALA A 85 0.30 11.23 -5.30
N ARG A 86 -0.08 12.13 -4.38
CA ARG A 86 -0.89 13.33 -4.66
C ARG A 86 -0.18 14.36 -5.53
N SER A 87 1.16 14.40 -5.48
CA SER A 87 1.98 15.22 -6.39
C SER A 87 2.05 14.63 -7.81
N ARG A 88 1.35 13.52 -8.07
CA ARG A 88 1.31 12.77 -9.33
C ARG A 88 2.61 12.07 -9.71
N PHE A 89 3.43 11.75 -8.73
CA PHE A 89 4.66 10.99 -8.95
C PHE A 89 4.34 9.59 -9.54
N GLY A 90 5.03 9.21 -10.62
CA GLY A 90 4.88 7.91 -11.26
C GLY A 90 3.60 7.75 -12.08
N TRP A 91 2.78 8.79 -12.23
CA TRP A 91 1.54 8.69 -13.03
C TRP A 91 1.83 8.50 -14.52
N GLU A 92 3.00 8.93 -15.01
CA GLU A 92 3.47 8.68 -16.37
C GLU A 92 3.71 7.19 -16.67
N LEU A 93 3.80 6.35 -15.64
CA LEU A 93 3.91 4.90 -15.78
C LEU A 93 2.54 4.24 -16.05
N LEU A 94 1.44 4.95 -15.80
CA LEU A 94 0.07 4.46 -15.95
C LEU A 94 -0.37 4.58 -17.41
N SER A 95 -1.09 3.57 -17.91
CA SER A 95 -1.66 3.58 -19.27
C SER A 95 -3.01 4.31 -19.35
N TYR A 96 -3.44 4.94 -18.25
CA TYR A 96 -4.74 5.58 -18.10
C TYR A 96 -4.67 6.75 -17.11
N GLU A 97 -5.62 7.67 -17.17
CA GLU A 97 -5.79 8.74 -16.18
C GLU A 97 -6.59 8.21 -14.97
N PRO A 98 -6.05 8.22 -13.74
CA PRO A 98 -6.71 7.68 -12.54
C PRO A 98 -8.01 8.41 -12.17
N PRO A 99 -9.20 7.82 -12.34
CA PRO A 99 -10.44 8.52 -12.01
C PRO A 99 -10.63 8.62 -10.49
N LYS A 100 -11.00 9.81 -10.00
CA LYS A 100 -11.40 10.08 -8.59
C LYS A 100 -10.34 9.76 -7.54
N VAL A 101 -9.09 9.50 -7.93
CA VAL A 101 -8.03 9.07 -6.99
C VAL A 101 -7.73 10.11 -5.92
N ASP A 102 -7.88 11.40 -6.23
CA ASP A 102 -7.69 12.49 -5.25
C ASP A 102 -8.58 12.33 -4.02
N VAL A 103 -9.82 11.86 -4.21
CA VAL A 103 -10.77 11.61 -3.10
C VAL A 103 -10.32 10.41 -2.28
N TYR A 104 -9.83 9.36 -2.94
CA TYR A 104 -9.34 8.14 -2.26
C TYR A 104 -8.11 8.44 -1.41
N LEU A 105 -7.15 9.19 -1.97
CA LEU A 105 -5.95 9.62 -1.28
C LEU A 105 -6.28 10.52 -0.08
N ALA A 106 -7.21 11.47 -0.22
CA ALA A 106 -7.61 12.35 0.89
C ALA A 106 -8.28 11.59 2.04
N GLU A 107 -9.18 10.64 1.75
CA GLU A 107 -9.81 9.82 2.78
C GLU A 107 -8.81 8.87 3.45
N TYR A 108 -7.91 8.25 2.68
CA TYR A 108 -6.88 7.39 3.24
C TYR A 108 -5.88 8.17 4.11
N GLU A 109 -5.49 9.38 3.69
CA GLU A 109 -4.65 10.27 4.49
C GLU A 109 -5.27 10.55 5.85
N ARG A 110 -6.58 10.84 5.90
CA ARG A 110 -7.31 11.07 7.15
C ARG A 110 -7.25 9.83 8.05
N LEU A 111 -7.47 8.64 7.49
CA LEU A 111 -7.37 7.38 8.23
C LEU A 111 -5.98 7.18 8.83
N VAL A 112 -4.92 7.38 8.03
CA VAL A 112 -3.53 7.22 8.48
C VAL A 112 -3.19 8.25 9.57
N ARG A 113 -3.64 9.51 9.45
CA ARG A 113 -3.40 10.56 10.46
C ARG A 113 -4.01 10.23 11.81
N ASP A 114 -5.24 9.72 11.80
CA ASP A 114 -6.01 9.40 13.02
C ASP A 114 -5.58 8.06 13.64
N PHE A 115 -4.92 7.20 12.87
CA PHE A 115 -4.51 5.87 13.31
C PHE A 115 -3.43 5.92 14.39
N ARG A 116 -3.59 5.01 15.35
CA ARG A 116 -2.58 4.62 16.33
C ARG A 116 -2.59 3.10 16.44
N PRO A 117 -1.44 2.43 16.34
CA PRO A 117 -1.40 0.98 16.47
C PRO A 117 -1.81 0.54 17.88
N PRO A 118 -2.36 -0.68 18.00
CA PRO A 118 -2.58 -1.30 19.30
C PRO A 118 -1.25 -1.49 20.05
N ALA A 119 -1.31 -1.56 21.38
CA ALA A 119 -0.11 -1.73 22.22
C ALA A 119 0.50 -3.14 22.09
N ASP A 120 -0.33 -4.13 21.75
CA ASP A 120 0.09 -5.51 21.61
C ASP A 120 0.50 -5.77 20.14
N PRO A 121 1.55 -6.58 19.91
CA PRO A 121 1.93 -7.01 18.57
C PRO A 121 0.76 -7.71 17.88
N VAL A 122 0.58 -7.41 16.60
CA VAL A 122 -0.48 -7.99 15.78
C VAL A 122 0.04 -9.24 15.07
N GLU A 123 -0.86 -10.20 14.84
CA GLU A 123 -0.55 -11.29 13.91
C GLU A 123 -0.41 -10.70 12.51
N LEU A 124 0.69 -11.03 11.84
CA LEU A 124 0.99 -10.45 10.55
C LEU A 124 0.03 -10.94 9.47
N PRO A 125 -0.29 -10.11 8.46
CA PRO A 125 -1.03 -10.56 7.30
C PRO A 125 -0.24 -11.70 6.68
N ARG A 126 -0.92 -12.68 6.09
CA ARG A 126 -0.26 -13.77 5.35
C ARG A 126 0.71 -13.29 4.25
N MET A 127 0.55 -12.04 3.81
CA MET A 127 1.32 -11.39 2.76
C MET A 127 2.55 -10.64 3.29
N TRP A 128 2.73 -10.59 4.60
CA TRP A 128 3.89 -9.95 5.24
C TRP A 128 4.77 -11.02 5.88
N ASP A 129 5.97 -11.19 5.34
CA ASP A 129 7.02 -11.97 5.98
C ASP A 129 7.76 -11.08 6.99
N PRO A 130 7.82 -11.41 8.29
CA PRO A 130 8.59 -10.64 9.27
C PRO A 130 10.10 -10.64 8.99
N ASP A 131 10.60 -11.67 8.29
CA ASP A 131 11.99 -11.80 7.90
C ASP A 131 12.08 -11.89 6.36
N PRO A 132 11.70 -10.81 5.64
CA PRO A 132 11.63 -10.86 4.20
C PRO A 132 13.03 -11.10 3.65
N VAL A 133 13.22 -12.22 2.97
CA VAL A 133 14.49 -12.49 2.29
C VAL A 133 14.74 -11.38 1.27
N GLU A 134 15.97 -10.86 1.16
CA GLU A 134 16.30 -9.79 0.20
C GLU A 134 15.87 -10.11 -1.25
N ALA A 135 15.77 -11.40 -1.57
CA ALA A 135 15.26 -11.90 -2.84
C ALA A 135 13.77 -11.54 -3.12
N ALA A 136 12.99 -11.16 -2.10
CA ALA A 136 11.60 -10.69 -2.25
C ALA A 136 11.52 -9.26 -2.79
N PHE A 137 12.58 -8.45 -2.67
CA PHE A 137 12.59 -7.05 -3.08
C PHE A 137 13.14 -6.82 -4.49
N VAL A 138 12.84 -7.76 -5.41
CA VAL A 138 13.23 -7.62 -6.82
C VAL A 138 12.39 -6.52 -7.46
N ARG A 139 13.04 -5.63 -8.20
CA ARG A 139 12.38 -4.55 -8.94
C ARG A 139 12.14 -4.91 -10.39
N CYS A 140 10.99 -4.49 -10.91
CA CYS A 140 10.67 -4.54 -12.31
C CYS A 140 11.64 -3.66 -13.11
N PRO A 141 12.30 -4.18 -14.16
CA PRO A 141 13.25 -3.39 -14.95
C PRO A 141 12.56 -2.29 -15.79
N ARG A 142 11.25 -2.41 -16.05
CA ARG A 142 10.49 -1.46 -16.87
C ARG A 142 9.92 -0.31 -16.04
N HIS A 143 9.41 -0.60 -14.85
CA HIS A 143 8.67 0.38 -14.04
C HIS A 143 9.32 0.69 -12.69
N GLY A 144 10.32 -0.09 -12.24
CA GLY A 144 11.02 0.13 -10.97
C GLY A 144 10.25 -0.27 -9.70
N LEU A 145 9.02 -0.77 -9.83
CA LEU A 145 8.19 -1.27 -8.72
C LEU A 145 8.70 -2.64 -8.25
N PHE A 146 8.45 -2.99 -6.99
CA PHE A 146 8.65 -4.36 -6.53
C PHE A 146 7.77 -5.35 -7.31
N VAL A 147 8.34 -6.52 -7.60
CA VAL A 147 7.65 -7.63 -8.25
C VAL A 147 6.97 -8.45 -7.16
N GLY A 148 5.67 -8.69 -7.32
CA GLY A 148 4.92 -9.43 -6.33
C GLY A 148 5.18 -10.93 -6.34
N ASP A 149 4.84 -11.62 -5.25
CA ASP A 149 5.07 -13.06 -5.10
C ASP A 149 4.17 -13.92 -6.01
N TYR A 150 3.01 -13.37 -6.40
CA TYR A 150 1.97 -14.09 -7.14
C TYR A 150 1.68 -13.52 -8.53
N VAL A 151 2.26 -12.37 -8.87
CA VAL A 151 2.04 -11.66 -10.14
C VAL A 151 3.33 -10.97 -10.57
N ASP A 152 3.50 -10.79 -11.89
CA ASP A 152 4.47 -9.85 -12.43
C ASP A 152 4.24 -8.43 -11.88
N CYS A 153 5.10 -7.48 -12.26
CA CYS A 153 4.95 -6.08 -11.88
C CYS A 153 3.50 -5.57 -12.06
N ARG A 154 2.99 -4.87 -11.05
CA ARG A 154 1.64 -4.26 -11.04
C ARG A 154 1.37 -3.42 -12.30
N LEU A 155 2.36 -2.76 -12.90
CA LEU A 155 2.15 -1.93 -14.10
C LEU A 155 2.51 -2.62 -15.42
N CYS A 156 3.02 -3.86 -15.38
CA CYS A 156 3.20 -4.71 -16.56
C CYS A 156 1.88 -5.38 -16.93
N LEU A 157 1.01 -4.60 -17.58
CA LEU A 157 -0.14 -5.11 -18.33
C LEU A 157 0.24 -5.31 -19.81
#